data_AF-A0A6B3HPF3-F1
#
_entry.id   AF-A0A6B3HPF3-F1
#
_cell.length_a   1.000
_cell.length_b   1.000
_cell.length_c   1.000
_cell.angle_alpha   90.00
_cell.angle_beta   90.00
_cell.angle_gamma   90.00
#
_symmetry.space_group_name_H-M   'P 1'
#
loop_
_entity.id
_entity.type
_entity.pdbx_description
1 polymer ?
#
loop_
_entity_poly.entity_id
_entity_poly.type
_entity_poly.pdbx_seq_one_letter_code
_entity_poly.pdbx_strand_id
1 'polypeptide(L)' 'LDQGVMQIVAVTDPLTVGFRRQAMVGINVEGDLDPVAEALSAMAECEYVVMTAGSFDLMVEIVCEDDD' A
#
# COMPACT_ATOMS: atom_id res chain seq x y z
N LEU A 1 29.35 7.67 -4.80
CA LEU A 1 28.51 6.45 -4.73
C LEU A 1 28.04 6.16 -3.29
N ASP A 2 28.62 6.79 -2.27
CA ASP A 2 28.17 6.75 -0.86
C ASP A 2 27.06 7.75 -0.51
N GLN A 3 25.89 7.68 -1.15
CA GLN A 3 24.72 8.50 -0.73
C GLN A 3 23.50 7.64 -0.34
N GLY A 4 23.67 6.33 -0.10
CA GLY A 4 22.55 5.44 0.24
C GLY A 4 21.51 5.28 -0.88
N VAL A 5 21.86 5.67 -2.11
CA VAL A 5 20.94 5.76 -3.27
C VAL A 5 20.63 4.38 -3.88
N MET A 6 21.27 3.31 -3.41
CA MET A 6 21.11 1.97 -3.97
C MET A 6 20.85 0.96 -2.86
N GLN A 7 19.61 0.45 -2.82
CA GLN A 7 19.21 -0.68 -1.99
C GLN A 7 18.99 -1.90 -2.89
N ILE A 8 19.67 -3.01 -2.58
CA ILE A 8 19.45 -4.29 -3.26
C ILE A 8 18.39 -5.05 -2.46
N VAL A 9 17.19 -5.19 -3.01
CA VAL A 9 16.10 -5.97 -2.44
C VAL A 9 15.90 -7.23 -3.28
N ALA A 10 15.92 -8.40 -2.63
CA ALA A 10 15.52 -9.64 -3.27
C ALA A 10 13.99 -9.64 -3.38
N VAL A 11 13.46 -9.46 -4.60
CA VAL A 11 12.02 -9.56 -4.85
C VAL A 11 11.68 -11.03 -5.04
N THR A 12 11.09 -11.65 -4.02
CA THR A 12 10.36 -12.92 -4.20
C THR A 12 9.14 -12.64 -5.05
N ASP A 13 8.93 -13.45 -6.10
CA ASP A 13 7.76 -13.33 -6.96
C ASP A 13 6.48 -13.50 -6.11
N PRO A 14 5.64 -12.44 -5.97
CA PRO A 14 4.48 -12.42 -5.09
C PRO A 14 3.48 -13.55 -5.36
N LEU A 15 3.41 -14.02 -6.62
CA LEU A 15 2.52 -15.12 -7.01
C LEU A 15 2.96 -16.47 -6.43
N THR A 16 4.20 -16.58 -5.98
CA THR A 16 4.79 -17.82 -5.44
C THR A 16 4.66 -17.94 -3.92
N VAL A 17 4.36 -16.84 -3.22
CA VAL A 17 4.29 -16.78 -1.74
C VAL A 17 2.88 -16.92 -1.17
N GLY A 18 1.86 -17.16 -2.00
CA GLY A 18 0.53 -17.55 -1.54
C GLY A 18 -0.48 -16.40 -1.38
N PHE A 19 -0.08 -15.16 -1.64
CA PHE A 19 -0.97 -14.01 -1.68
C PHE A 19 -1.67 -13.94 -3.04
N ARG A 20 -2.91 -14.45 -3.10
CA ARG A 20 -3.62 -14.66 -4.37
C ARG A 20 -4.40 -13.43 -4.83
N ARG A 21 -4.58 -12.42 -3.96
CA ARG A 21 -5.46 -11.29 -4.20
C ARG A 21 -4.75 -9.99 -3.87
N GLN A 22 -4.59 -9.17 -4.89
CA GLN A 22 -4.11 -7.80 -4.78
C GLN A 22 -5.18 -6.87 -5.34
N ALA A 23 -5.50 -5.82 -4.60
CA ALA A 23 -6.45 -4.81 -5.00
C ALA A 23 -5.85 -3.42 -4.78
N MET A 24 -6.05 -2.55 -5.78
CA MET A 24 -5.70 -1.14 -5.66
C MET A 24 -6.97 -0.35 -5.39
N VAL A 25 -7.01 0.35 -4.26
CA VAL A 25 -8.16 1.10 -3.78
C VAL A 25 -7.82 2.59 -3.76
N GLY A 26 -8.58 3.39 -4.51
CA GLY A 26 -8.54 4.84 -4.43
C GLY A 26 -9.59 5.35 -3.45
N ILE A 27 -9.18 6.20 -2.50
CA ILE A 27 -10.05 6.72 -1.44
C ILE A 27 -10.09 8.24 -1.54
N ASN A 28 -11.31 8.77 -1.52
CA ASN A 28 -11.57 10.20 -1.33
C ASN A 28 -11.94 10.44 0.13
N VAL A 29 -11.28 11.40 0.76
CA VAL A 29 -11.47 11.71 2.18
C VAL A 29 -11.90 13.16 2.30
N GLU A 30 -13.03 13.38 2.94
CA GLU A 30 -13.47 14.72 3.30
C GLU A 30 -12.89 15.09 4.67
N GLY A 31 -11.91 16.00 4.69
CA GLY A 31 -11.30 16.52 5.92
C GLY A 31 -9.83 16.17 6.05
N ASP A 32 -9.43 15.72 7.23
CA ASP A 32 -8.03 15.43 7.54
C ASP A 32 -7.62 14.04 7.04
N LEU A 33 -6.54 13.99 6.27
CA LEU A 33 -6.01 12.76 5.66
C LEU A 33 -5.17 11.95 6.64
N ASP A 34 -4.51 12.61 7.58
CA ASP A 34 -3.58 11.98 8.53
C ASP A 34 -4.23 10.84 9.33
N PRO A 35 -5.39 11.02 9.99
CA PRO A 35 -6.00 9.93 10.77
C PRO A 35 -6.48 8.77 9.89
N VAL A 36 -6.85 9.04 8.63
CA VAL A 36 -7.28 8.00 7.69
C VAL A 36 -6.07 7.19 7.20
N ALA A 37 -4.98 7.88 6.83
CA ALA A 37 -3.74 7.24 6.43
C ALA A 37 -3.15 6.40 7.57
N GLU A 38 -3.21 6.88 8.81
CA GLU A 38 -2.74 6.13 9.98
C GLU A 38 -3.59 4.89 10.24
N ALA A 39 -4.91 4.99 10.13
CA ALA A 39 -5.81 3.84 10.27
C ALA A 39 -5.56 2.78 9.19
N LEU A 40 -5.36 3.19 7.94
CA LEU A 40 -5.06 2.28 6.82
C LEU A 40 -3.69 1.64 6.98
N SER A 41 -2.68 2.41 7.40
CA SER A 41 -1.32 1.91 7.62
C SER A 41 -1.22 0.94 8.81
N ALA A 42 -2.21 0.95 9.71
CA ALA A 42 -2.30 0.00 10.81
C ALA A 42 -2.89 -1.36 10.40
N MET A 43 -3.47 -1.48 9.21
CA MET A 43 -4.01 -2.74 8.69
C MET A 43 -2.89 -3.60 8.11
N ALA A 44 -2.82 -4.87 8.52
CA ALA A 44 -1.76 -5.78 8.08
C ALA A 44 -1.87 -6.12 6.58
N GLU A 45 -3.08 -6.00 6.03
CA GLU A 45 -3.41 -6.26 4.64
C GLU A 45 -3.03 -5.08 3.74
N CYS A 46 -2.81 -3.87 4.29
CA CYS A 46 -2.40 -2.70 3.53
C CYS A 46 -0.88 -2.68 3.37
N GLU A 47 -0.39 -3.07 2.20
CA GLU A 47 1.05 -3.13 1.92
C GLU A 47 1.61 -1.75 1.54
N TYR A 48 0.81 -0.92 0.88
CA TYR A 48 1.26 0.37 0.38
C TYR A 48 0.18 1.44 0.50
N VAL A 49 0.45 2.52 1.24
CA VAL A 49 -0.45 3.67 1.38
C VAL A 49 0.26 4.90 0.86
N VAL A 50 -0.31 5.56 -0.14
CA VAL A 50 0.25 6.77 -0.75
C VAL A 50 -0.78 7.89 -0.75
N MET A 51 -0.36 9.07 -0.29
CA MET A 51 -1.11 10.30 -0.49
C MET A 51 -0.86 10.84 -1.89
N THR A 52 -1.93 11.12 -2.63
CA THR A 52 -1.85 11.63 -4.00
C THR A 52 -2.52 12.99 -4.12
N ALA A 53 -1.93 13.89 -4.91
CA ALA A 53 -2.55 15.18 -5.25
C ALA A 53 -3.56 15.06 -6.42
N GLY A 54 -4.09 13.85 -6.65
CA GLY A 54 -4.86 13.48 -7.85
C GLY A 54 -6.37 13.56 -7.63
N SER A 55 -7.11 12.77 -8.42
CA SER A 55 -8.57 12.61 -8.27
C SER A 55 -8.97 11.78 -7.05
N PHE A 56 -7.98 11.17 -6.38
CA PHE A 56 -8.09 10.48 -5.12
C PHE A 56 -7.09 11.08 -4.15
N ASP A 57 -7.45 11.16 -2.89
CA ASP A 57 -6.58 11.69 -1.84
C ASP A 57 -5.59 10.62 -1.37
N LEU A 58 -6.03 9.37 -1.32
CA LEU A 58 -5.23 8.21 -0.92
C LEU A 58 -5.34 7.08 -1.95
N MET A 59 -4.22 6.42 -2.19
CA MET A 59 -4.13 5.19 -2.98
C MET A 59 -3.53 4.10 -2.12
N VAL A 60 -4.26 3.00 -1.98
CA VAL A 60 -3.89 1.89 -1.10
C VAL A 60 -3.78 0.61 -1.91
N GLU A 61 -2.67 -0.08 -1.78
CA GLU A 61 -2.52 -1.46 -2.24
C GLU A 61 -2.82 -2.40 -1.08
N ILE A 62 -3.81 -3.26 -1.28
CA ILE A 62 -4.24 -4.25 -0.30
C ILE A 62 -3.89 -5.62 -0.86
N VAL A 63 -3.26 -6.44 -0.02
CA VAL A 63 -2.91 -7.82 -0.32
C VAL A 63 -3.57 -8.72 0.71
N CYS A 64 -4.50 -9.55 0.24
CA CYS A 64 -5.26 -10.47 1.07
C CYS A 64 -4.91 -11.93 0.75
N GLU A 65 -4.94 -12.77 1.78
CA GLU A 65 -4.74 -14.22 1.64
C GLU A 65 -6.02 -14.94 1.16
N ASP A 66 -7.21 -14.43 1.50
CA ASP A 66 -8.52 -14.97 1.10
C ASP A 66 -9.63 -13.90 1.02
N ASP A 67 -10.75 -14.20 0.35
CA ASP A 67 -11.89 -13.31 0.10
C ASP A 67 -13.05 -13.52 1.13
N ASP A 68 -12.88 -14.41 2.13
CA ASP A 68 -13.87 -14.76 3.18
C ASP A 68 -13.67 -13.99 4.51
#